data_AF-A0A1W6NZJ2-F1
#
_entry.id   AF-A0A1W6NZJ2-F1
#
_cell.length_a   1.000
_cell.length_b   1.000
_cell.length_c   1.000
_cell.angle_alpha   90.00
_cell.angle_beta   90.00
_cell.angle_gamma   90.00
#
_symmetry.space_group_name_H-M   'P 1'
#
loop_
_entity.id
_entity.type
_entity.pdbx_description
1 polymer ?
#
loop_
_entity_poly.entity_id
_entity_poly.type
_entity_poly.pdbx_seq_one_letter_code
_entity_poly.pdbx_strand_id
1 'polypeptide(L)' 'MLVGIPIGLVAGRFGGRIDSALMWVVDIIFAFPAVVLAMLITSIPGLNLTNLLIANAVFSIASYARPTRNVTLGLR' A
#
# COMPACT_ATOMS: atom_id res chain seq x y z
N MET A 1 -6.55 -6.81 1.09
CA MET A 1 -6.45 -7.76 2.22
C MET A 1 -5.52 -8.93 1.96
N LEU A 2 -5.76 -9.77 0.94
CA LEU A 2 -5.02 -11.03 0.72
C LEU A 2 -3.49 -10.87 0.60
N VAL A 3 -3.01 -9.73 0.12
CA VAL A 3 -1.57 -9.46 -0.04
C VAL A 3 -1.01 -8.56 1.08
N GLY A 4 -1.76 -7.52 1.47
CA GLY A 4 -1.30 -6.57 2.51
C GLY A 4 -1.17 -7.18 3.91
N ILE A 5 -2.08 -8.08 4.30
CA ILE A 5 -2.03 -8.73 5.62
C ILE A 5 -0.79 -9.63 5.78
N PRO A 6 -0.48 -10.57 4.87
CA PRO A 6 0.73 -11.40 5.02
C PRO A 6 2.02 -10.56 4.95
N ILE A 7 2.06 -9.51 4.13
CA ILE A 7 3.20 -8.57 4.10
C ILE A 7 3.39 -7.91 5.47
N GLY A 8 2.33 -7.35 6.06
CA GLY A 8 2.41 -6.70 7.37
C GLY A 8 2.79 -7.68 8.49
N LEU A 9 2.30 -8.91 8.44
CA LEU A 9 2.62 -9.97 9.41
C LEU A 9 4.09 -10.39 9.33
N VAL A 10 4.64 -10.57 8.11
CA VAL A 10 6.05 -10.92 7.88
C VAL A 10 6.96 -9.77 8.28
N ALA A 11 6.61 -8.53 7.90
CA ALA A 11 7.36 -7.34 8.27
C ALA A 11 7.44 -7.17 9.80
N GLY A 12 6.29 -7.28 10.48
CA GLY A 12 6.20 -7.18 11.94
C GLY A 12 6.88 -8.34 12.68
N ARG A 13 6.87 -9.57 12.14
CA ARG A 13 7.46 -10.76 12.78
C ARG A 13 8.98 -10.88 12.62
N PHE A 14 9.56 -10.45 11.50
CA PHE A 14 11.01 -10.51 11.31
C PHE A 14 11.70 -9.25 11.85
N GLY A 15 11.10 -8.07 11.70
CA GLY A 15 11.74 -6.82 12.09
C GLY A 15 13.05 -6.54 11.33
N GLY A 16 13.67 -5.39 11.59
CA GLY A 16 14.99 -5.05 11.04
C GLY A 16 15.02 -4.87 9.51
N ARG A 17 16.00 -5.51 8.84
CA ARG A 17 16.24 -5.32 7.38
C ARG A 17 15.09 -5.85 6.50
N ILE A 18 14.40 -6.90 6.93
CA ILE A 18 13.27 -7.49 6.19
C ILE A 18 12.05 -6.56 6.25
N ASP A 19 11.79 -5.99 7.43
CA ASP A 19 10.75 -4.98 7.63
C ASP A 19 10.98 -3.75 6.74
N SER A 20 12.22 -3.21 6.75
CA SER A 20 12.58 -2.06 5.92
C SER A 20 12.46 -2.35 4.42
N ALA A 21 12.87 -3.54 3.96
CA ALA A 21 12.73 -3.92 2.55
C ALA A 21 11.26 -4.06 2.12
N LEU A 22 10.42 -4.71 2.93
CA LEU A 22 8.99 -4.87 2.65
C LEU A 22 8.27 -3.51 2.69
N MET A 23 8.54 -2.70 3.71
CA MET A 23 7.95 -1.35 3.82
C MET A 23 8.40 -0.44 2.69
N TRP A 24 9.64 -0.55 2.22
CA TRP A 24 10.13 0.22 1.07
C TRP A 24 9.35 -0.08 -0.22
N VAL A 25 9.07 -1.36 -0.51
CA VAL A 25 8.24 -1.74 -1.66
C VAL A 25 6.82 -1.20 -1.51
N VAL A 26 6.25 -1.31 -0.31
CA VAL A 26 4.92 -0.77 0.01
C VAL A 26 4.88 0.76 -0.16
N ASP A 27 5.94 1.46 0.26
CA ASP A 27 6.07 2.90 0.14
C ASP A 27 6.25 3.36 -1.31
N ILE A 28 6.94 2.59 -2.16
CA ILE A 28 7.02 2.89 -3.61
C ILE A 28 5.64 2.82 -4.27
N ILE A 29 4.86 1.80 -3.93
CA ILE A 29 3.48 1.67 -4.40
C ILE A 29 2.65 2.87 -3.93
N PHE A 30 2.92 3.37 -2.72
CA PHE A 30 2.25 4.52 -2.10
C PHE A 30 2.91 5.88 -2.36
N ALA A 31 3.97 5.96 -3.17
CA ALA A 31 4.59 7.23 -3.54
C ALA A 31 3.82 7.91 -4.69
N PHE A 32 3.16 7.10 -5.53
CA PHE A 32 2.34 7.56 -6.64
C PHE A 32 0.84 7.87 -6.39
N PRO A 33 0.14 7.57 -5.27
CA PRO A 33 -1.29 7.86 -5.10
C PRO A 33 -1.60 9.33 -5.28
N ALA A 34 -0.87 10.21 -4.61
CA ALA A 34 -1.10 11.65 -4.69
C ALA A 34 -0.76 12.20 -6.08
N VAL A 35 0.35 11.71 -6.67
CA VAL A 35 0.82 12.16 -7.98
C VAL A 35 -0.09 11.64 -9.10
N VAL A 36 -0.53 10.39 -9.03
CA VAL A 36 -1.50 9.78 -9.96
C VAL A 36 -2.87 10.44 -9.82
N LEU A 37 -3.33 10.77 -8.60
CA LEU A 37 -4.56 11.55 -8.43
C LEU A 37 -4.44 12.92 -9.07
N ALA A 38 -3.32 13.62 -8.87
CA ALA A 38 -3.06 14.92 -9.49
C ALA A 38 -3.01 14.82 -11.03
N MET A 39 -2.38 13.79 -11.59
CA MET A 39 -2.40 13.52 -13.03
C MET A 39 -3.79 13.13 -13.54
N LEU A 40 -4.56 12.34 -12.78
CA LEU A 40 -5.92 11.92 -13.15
C LEU A 40 -6.90 13.10 -13.18
N ILE A 41 -6.85 13.96 -12.15
CA ILE A 41 -7.69 15.16 -12.05
C ILE A 41 -7.38 16.14 -13.19
N THR A 42 -6.11 16.22 -13.62
CA THR A 42 -5.69 17.10 -14.71
C THR A 42 -5.88 16.50 -16.11
N SER A 43 -6.14 15.20 -16.23
CA SER A 43 -6.15 14.47 -17.51
C SER A 43 -7.55 14.22 -18.09
N ILE A 44 -8.64 14.29 -17.29
CA ILE A 44 -9.91 13.69 -17.75
C ILE A 44 -11.17 14.56 -17.53
N PRO A 45 -11.82 15.00 -18.63
CA PRO A 45 -13.28 15.14 -18.70
C PRO A 45 -13.91 13.77 -19.06
N GLY A 46 -14.44 13.02 -18.09
CA GLY A 46 -15.06 11.68 -18.30
C GLY A 46 -14.31 10.49 -17.66
N LEU A 47 -14.47 10.35 -16.35
CA LEU A 47 -13.82 9.36 -15.47
C LEU A 47 -14.23 7.90 -15.79
N ASN A 48 -13.34 7.08 -16.34
CA ASN A 48 -13.58 5.64 -16.53
C ASN A 48 -13.38 4.88 -15.21
N LEU A 49 -14.49 4.46 -14.59
CA LEU A 49 -14.58 3.68 -13.34
C LEU A 49 -13.54 2.56 -13.19
N THR A 50 -13.18 1.89 -14.28
CA THR A 50 -12.21 0.79 -14.29
C THR A 50 -10.81 1.22 -13.86
N ASN A 51 -10.32 2.39 -14.31
CA ASN A 51 -8.99 2.86 -13.93
C ASN A 51 -8.93 3.23 -12.44
N LEU A 52 -10.03 3.78 -11.90
CA LEU A 52 -10.16 4.05 -10.48
C LEU A 52 -10.18 2.77 -9.64
N LEU A 53 -10.91 1.74 -10.08
CA LEU A 53 -10.98 0.45 -9.39
C LEU A 53 -9.61 -0.23 -9.32
N ILE A 54 -8.86 -0.23 -10.44
CA ILE A 54 -7.52 -0.83 -10.50
C ILE A 54 -6.56 -0.04 -9.60
N ALA A 55 -6.57 1.30 -9.66
CA ALA A 55 -5.75 2.13 -8.79
C ALA A 55 -6.06 1.86 -7.31
N ASN A 56 -7.33 1.87 -6.92
CA ASN A 56 -7.76 1.61 -5.54
C ASN A 56 -7.38 0.20 -5.04
N ALA A 57 -7.44 -0.82 -5.91
CA ALA A 57 -7.05 -2.18 -5.56
C ALA A 57 -5.56 -2.29 -5.23
N VAL A 58 -4.70 -1.61 -5.99
CA VAL A 58 -3.25 -1.55 -5.74
C VAL A 58 -2.96 -0.77 -4.45
N PHE A 59 -3.62 0.36 -4.23
CA PHE A 59 -3.45 1.16 -3.01
C PHE A 59 -3.87 0.43 -1.74
N SER A 60 -4.89 -0.42 -1.82
CA SER A 60 -5.34 -1.20 -0.66
C SER A 60 -4.22 -2.03 -0.02
N ILE A 61 -3.20 -2.48 -0.77
CA ILE A 61 -2.10 -3.29 -0.23
C ILE A 61 -1.40 -2.60 0.94
N ALA A 62 -1.02 -1.33 0.77
CA ALA A 62 -0.32 -0.58 1.81
C ALA A 62 -1.23 -0.20 2.99
N SER A 63 -2.48 0.16 2.70
CA SER A 63 -3.50 0.50 3.70
C SER A 63 -3.78 -0.67 4.65
N TYR A 64 -3.63 -1.92 4.18
CA TYR A 64 -3.72 -3.10 5.03
C TYR A 64 -2.36 -3.51 5.63
N ALA A 65 -1.24 -3.35 4.92
CA ALA A 65 0.08 -3.78 5.41
C ALA A 65 0.57 -3.00 6.65
N ARG A 66 0.40 -1.68 6.67
CA ARG A 66 0.86 -0.81 7.77
C ARG A 66 0.19 -1.08 9.12
N PRO A 67 -1.15 -1.11 9.25
CA PRO A 67 -1.79 -1.41 10.52
C PRO A 67 -1.49 -2.84 10.98
N THR A 68 -1.41 -3.81 10.07
CA THR A 68 -1.09 -5.20 10.43
C THR A 68 0.32 -5.32 11.03
N ARG A 69 1.31 -4.62 10.44
CA ARG A 69 2.68 -4.49 10.99
C ARG A 69 2.67 -3.85 12.38
N ASN A 70 1.94 -2.75 12.58
CA ASN A 70 1.87 -2.07 13.88
C ASN A 70 1.30 -2.98 14.97
N VAL A 71 0.26 -3.76 14.65
CA VAL A 71 -0.30 -4.76 15.57
C VAL A 71 0.71 -5.86 15.88
N THR A 72 1.45 -6.36 14.89
CA THR A 72 2.47 -7.40 15.12
C THR A 72 3.67 -6.91 15.91
N LEU A 73 4.11 -5.65 15.70
CA LEU A 73 5.16 -5.02 16.49
C LEU A 73 4.72 -4.78 17.94
N GLY A 74 3.45 -4.43 18.18
CA GLY A 74 2.90 -4.28 19.54
C GLY A 74 2.68 -5.59 20.30
N LEU A 75 2.73 -6.74 19.60
CA LEU A 75 2.62 -8.08 20.17
C LEU A 75 3.99 -8.76 20.39
N ARG A 76 5.09 -8.10 20.02
CA ARG A 76 6.48 -8.54 20.25
C ARG A 76 7.09 -7.77 21.41
#